data_AF-A0A7W7S1S9-F1
#
_entry.id   AF-A0A7W7S1S9-F1
#
_cell.length_a   1.000
_cell.length_b   1.000
_cell.length_c   1.000
_cell.angle_alpha   90.00
_cell.angle_beta   90.00
_cell.angle_gamma   90.00
#
_symmetry.space_group_name_H-M   'P 1'
#
loop_
_entity.id
_entity.type
_entity.pdbx_description
1 polymer ?
#
loop_
_entity_poly.entity_id
_entity_poly.type
_entity_poly.pdbx_seq_one_letter_code
_entity_poly.pdbx_strand_id
1 'polypeptide(L)'
;MDTIIDFVNRYVAVWNEPDADARRTAIAELWAEDGVETIESAEYRGREAIETRVTEAHEELVRSGGFVFRSADDAVGHHDVIRFTTHMIPATGGDVAWTGSVFVVLGDDGLIRHDYQFAENGDPGTRATAEEFLRRLGGGDPDHIAELFAEQVDWQLNWPDGGHPAAPWIRPRSTRTEAADHFRTLNAFHVPDRRGGSASRVLVDGTDAVVLGDIQQTVKATGRAYTALCALRLTVEDGLITRYHVYEDSLTVVEALTGRDADR
;
A
#
# COMPACT_ATOMS: atom_id res chain seq x y z
N MET A 1 31.20 -1.80 4.62
CA MET A 1 30.20 -2.31 5.58
C MET A 1 28.94 -2.42 4.78
N ASP A 2 28.50 -3.64 4.50
CA ASP A 2 27.31 -3.87 3.69
C ASP A 2 26.10 -3.27 4.42
N THR A 3 25.27 -2.51 3.71
CA THR A 3 24.08 -1.94 4.32
C THR A 3 22.96 -2.98 4.35
N ILE A 4 21.95 -2.79 5.21
CA ILE A 4 20.74 -3.64 5.21
C ILE A 4 20.09 -3.63 3.81
N ILE A 5 20.15 -2.51 3.10
CA ILE A 5 19.62 -2.37 1.74
C ILE A 5 20.41 -3.25 0.76
N ASP A 6 21.74 -3.27 0.83
CA ASP A 6 22.58 -4.12 -0.03
C ASP A 6 22.29 -5.60 0.22
N PHE A 7 22.12 -6.00 1.48
CA PHE A 7 21.72 -7.36 1.86
C PHE A 7 20.38 -7.76 1.24
N VAL A 8 19.33 -6.92 1.39
CA VAL A 8 18.00 -7.21 0.84
C VAL A 8 18.01 -7.26 -0.69
N ASN A 9 18.78 -6.40 -1.34
CA ASN A 9 18.95 -6.45 -2.79
C ASN A 9 19.59 -7.76 -3.26
N ARG A 10 20.63 -8.26 -2.56
CA ARG A 10 21.23 -9.57 -2.84
C ARG A 10 20.25 -10.71 -2.59
N TYR A 11 19.50 -10.67 -1.49
CA TYR A 11 18.47 -11.66 -1.20
C TYR A 11 17.42 -11.75 -2.30
N VAL A 12 16.85 -10.61 -2.72
CA VAL A 12 15.81 -10.58 -3.76
C VAL A 12 16.36 -11.02 -5.12
N ALA A 13 17.63 -10.72 -5.42
CA ALA A 13 18.27 -11.13 -6.66
C ALA A 13 18.32 -12.65 -6.86
N VAL A 14 18.45 -13.43 -5.78
CA VAL A 14 18.49 -14.91 -5.83
C VAL A 14 17.28 -15.51 -6.54
N TRP A 15 16.09 -14.96 -6.29
CA TRP A 15 14.84 -15.41 -6.91
C TRP A 15 14.75 -15.10 -8.40
N ASN A 16 15.51 -14.10 -8.86
CA ASN A 16 15.50 -13.63 -10.24
C ASN A 16 16.69 -14.15 -11.07
N GLU A 17 17.65 -14.85 -10.47
CA GLU A 17 18.92 -15.26 -11.11
C GLU A 17 18.73 -16.47 -12.06
N PRO A 18 18.85 -16.27 -13.39
CA PRO A 18 18.66 -17.34 -14.37
C PRO A 18 19.84 -18.33 -14.43
N ASP A 19 21.07 -17.89 -14.15
CA ASP A 19 22.24 -18.75 -14.24
C ASP A 19 22.35 -19.65 -13.00
N ALA A 20 22.42 -20.97 -13.22
CA ALA A 20 22.39 -21.94 -12.12
C ALA A 20 23.65 -21.85 -11.23
N ASP A 21 24.82 -21.57 -11.79
CA ASP A 21 26.06 -21.50 -11.02
C ASP A 21 26.16 -20.17 -10.26
N ALA A 22 25.70 -19.06 -10.86
CA ALA A 22 25.54 -17.78 -10.20
C ALA A 22 24.53 -17.87 -9.06
N ARG A 23 23.38 -18.53 -9.27
CA ARG A 23 22.37 -18.75 -8.24
C ARG A 23 22.92 -19.56 -7.07
N ARG A 24 23.63 -20.66 -7.33
CA ARG A 24 24.29 -21.45 -6.28
C ARG A 24 25.30 -20.62 -5.49
N THR A 25 26.08 -19.79 -6.18
CA THR A 25 27.05 -18.88 -5.54
C THR A 25 26.34 -17.87 -4.64
N ALA A 26 25.31 -17.21 -5.15
CA ALA A 26 24.53 -16.22 -4.40
C ALA A 26 23.86 -16.84 -3.15
N ILE A 27 23.33 -18.07 -3.26
CA ILE A 27 22.79 -18.81 -2.10
C ILE A 27 23.88 -19.09 -1.06
N ALA A 28 25.07 -19.51 -1.49
CA ALA A 28 26.18 -19.79 -0.57
C ALA A 28 26.72 -18.52 0.13
N GLU A 29 26.59 -17.36 -0.50
CA GLU A 29 26.95 -16.04 0.06
C GLU A 29 25.92 -15.48 1.05
N LEU A 30 24.68 -15.99 1.03
CA LEU A 30 23.58 -15.48 1.85
C LEU A 30 23.16 -16.45 2.96
N TRP A 31 23.04 -17.75 2.67
CA TRP A 31 22.63 -18.75 3.67
C TRP A 31 23.83 -19.48 4.26
N ALA A 32 23.74 -19.79 5.55
CA ALA A 32 24.64 -20.74 6.20
C ALA A 32 24.49 -22.13 5.57
N GLU A 33 25.49 -22.99 5.71
CA GLU A 33 25.47 -24.36 5.16
C GLU A 33 24.25 -25.15 5.64
N ASP A 34 23.87 -24.96 6.91
CA ASP A 34 22.72 -25.54 7.60
C ASP A 34 21.53 -24.58 7.75
N GLY A 35 21.55 -23.45 7.02
CA GLY A 35 20.49 -22.45 7.05
C GLY A 35 19.13 -23.03 6.65
N VAL A 36 18.07 -22.49 7.22
CA VAL A 36 16.71 -23.01 7.03
C VAL A 36 15.80 -21.91 6.50
N GLU A 37 15.06 -22.20 5.43
CA GLU A 37 13.92 -21.40 5.02
C GLU A 37 12.62 -22.09 5.43
N THR A 38 11.70 -21.35 6.03
CA THR A 38 10.38 -21.82 6.44
C THR A 38 9.31 -20.94 5.82
N ILE A 39 8.40 -21.58 5.10
CA ILE A 39 7.17 -20.98 4.57
C ILE A 39 5.97 -21.67 5.24
N GLU A 40 4.77 -21.15 5.04
CA GLU A 40 3.55 -21.70 5.68
C GLU A 40 3.35 -23.20 5.39
N SER A 41 3.69 -23.65 4.18
CA SER A 41 3.44 -25.02 3.71
C SER A 41 4.63 -25.97 3.83
N ALA A 42 5.85 -25.47 4.04
CA ALA A 42 7.07 -26.28 3.93
C ALA A 42 8.28 -25.68 4.65
N GLU A 43 9.31 -26.51 4.83
CA GLU A 43 10.61 -26.13 5.37
C GLU A 43 11.73 -26.70 4.49
N TYR A 44 12.71 -25.87 4.16
CA TYR A 44 13.84 -26.18 3.29
C TYR A 44 15.13 -26.03 4.10
N ARG A 45 15.81 -27.14 4.37
CA ARG A 45 17.02 -27.17 5.20
C ARG A 45 18.28 -27.36 4.38
N GLY A 46 19.24 -26.47 4.58
CA GLY A 46 20.52 -26.46 3.92
C GLY A 46 20.49 -25.89 2.50
N ARG A 47 21.65 -25.49 2.00
CA ARG A 47 21.80 -24.77 0.73
C ARG A 47 21.24 -25.52 -0.48
N GLU A 48 21.33 -26.85 -0.49
CA GLU A 48 20.82 -27.69 -1.59
C GLU A 48 19.28 -27.66 -1.70
N ALA A 49 18.59 -27.75 -0.55
CA ALA A 49 17.12 -27.67 -0.52
C ALA A 49 16.64 -26.27 -0.91
N ILE A 50 17.36 -25.23 -0.47
CA ILE A 50 17.09 -23.83 -0.84
C ILE A 50 17.35 -23.63 -2.34
N GLU A 51 18.45 -24.14 -2.90
CA GLU A 51 18.74 -24.08 -4.35
C GLU A 51 17.64 -24.72 -5.18
N THR A 52 17.13 -25.88 -4.75
CA THR A 52 16.01 -26.56 -5.42
C THR A 52 14.76 -25.69 -5.41
N ARG A 53 14.36 -25.19 -4.25
CA ARG A 53 13.19 -24.32 -4.10
C ARG A 53 13.30 -23.03 -4.93
N VAL A 54 14.44 -22.33 -4.86
CA VAL A 54 14.66 -21.10 -5.63
C VAL A 54 14.62 -21.41 -7.13
N THR A 55 15.22 -22.53 -7.56
CA THR A 55 15.19 -22.96 -8.96
C THR A 55 13.76 -23.22 -9.44
N GLU A 56 12.96 -23.98 -8.68
CA GLU A 56 11.56 -24.26 -9.01
C GLU A 56 10.74 -22.97 -9.12
N ALA A 57 10.87 -22.07 -8.14
CA ALA A 57 10.18 -20.78 -8.14
C ALA A 57 10.60 -19.90 -9.33
N HIS A 58 11.90 -19.85 -9.65
CA HIS A 58 12.41 -19.09 -10.80
C HIS A 58 11.86 -19.63 -12.12
N GLU A 59 11.92 -20.94 -12.32
CA GLU A 59 11.47 -21.60 -13.55
C GLU A 59 9.97 -21.41 -13.79
N GLU A 60 9.16 -21.56 -12.75
CA GLU A 60 7.71 -21.44 -12.82
C GLU A 60 7.27 -19.97 -12.93
N LEU A 61 7.68 -19.12 -11.98
CA LEU A 61 7.11 -17.78 -11.82
C LEU A 61 7.84 -16.74 -12.66
N VAL A 62 9.17 -16.79 -12.73
CA VAL A 62 9.96 -15.78 -13.45
C VAL A 62 10.07 -16.14 -14.93
N ARG A 63 10.69 -17.29 -15.24
CA ARG A 63 10.97 -17.70 -16.62
C ARG A 63 9.70 -18.00 -17.42
N SER A 64 8.77 -18.75 -16.84
CA SER A 64 7.52 -19.13 -17.52
C SER A 64 6.34 -18.21 -17.19
N GLY A 65 6.23 -17.74 -15.95
CA GLY A 65 5.14 -16.87 -15.50
C GLY A 65 5.29 -15.39 -15.89
N GLY A 66 6.50 -14.96 -16.29
CA GLY A 66 6.73 -13.58 -16.70
C GLY A 66 6.71 -12.57 -15.54
N PHE A 67 6.97 -13.03 -14.32
CA PHE A 67 7.05 -12.18 -13.12
C PHE A 67 8.50 -11.80 -12.78
N VAL A 68 8.65 -10.82 -11.89
CA VAL A 68 9.93 -10.43 -11.29
C VAL A 68 9.70 -10.13 -9.80
N PHE A 69 10.65 -10.54 -8.96
CA PHE A 69 10.62 -10.24 -7.52
C PHE A 69 11.34 -8.93 -7.24
N ARG A 70 10.76 -8.07 -6.39
CA ARG A 70 11.34 -6.78 -5.96
C ARG A 70 11.19 -6.57 -4.46
N SER A 71 12.10 -5.80 -3.87
CA SER A 71 11.91 -5.30 -2.50
C SER A 71 10.86 -4.19 -2.48
N ALA A 72 10.16 -4.05 -1.36
CA ALA A 72 9.29 -2.90 -1.07
C ALA A 72 10.06 -1.69 -0.50
N ASP A 73 11.39 -1.76 -0.42
CA ASP A 73 12.27 -0.72 0.14
C ASP A 73 11.92 -0.34 1.61
N ASP A 74 11.32 -1.27 2.36
CA ASP A 74 10.88 -1.08 3.76
C ASP A 74 11.78 -1.79 4.79
N ALA A 75 12.98 -2.19 4.35
CA ALA A 75 13.88 -3.02 5.15
C ALA A 75 14.25 -2.35 6.48
N VAL A 76 14.04 -3.10 7.57
CA VAL A 76 14.44 -2.71 8.91
C VAL A 76 15.19 -3.86 9.56
N GLY A 77 16.17 -3.54 10.39
CA GLY A 77 16.91 -4.56 11.12
C GLY A 77 17.38 -4.05 12.46
N HIS A 78 17.51 -4.97 13.40
CA HIS A 78 18.15 -4.71 14.69
C HIS A 78 18.81 -6.00 15.18
N HIS A 79 19.93 -5.86 15.88
CA HIS A 79 20.73 -7.01 16.31
C HIS A 79 21.07 -7.90 15.10
N ASP A 80 20.70 -9.17 15.16
CA ASP A 80 20.91 -10.22 14.16
C ASP A 80 19.67 -10.49 13.29
N VAL A 81 18.63 -9.66 13.37
CA VAL A 81 17.37 -9.87 12.66
C VAL A 81 17.10 -8.76 11.65
N ILE A 82 16.69 -9.14 10.44
CA ILE A 82 16.24 -8.23 9.38
C ILE A 82 14.82 -8.62 8.95
N ARG A 83 13.94 -7.64 8.82
CA ARG A 83 12.59 -7.77 8.25
C ARG A 83 12.45 -6.86 7.04
N PHE A 84 11.86 -7.38 5.98
CA PHE A 84 11.54 -6.63 4.77
C PHE A 84 10.38 -7.29 4.03
N THR A 85 9.74 -6.54 3.13
CA THR A 85 8.68 -7.04 2.26
C THR A 85 9.21 -7.27 0.84
N THR A 86 8.79 -8.38 0.23
CA THR A 86 9.02 -8.71 -1.18
C THR A 86 7.70 -8.70 -1.95
N HIS A 87 7.75 -8.21 -3.18
CA HIS A 87 6.64 -8.22 -4.12
C HIS A 87 7.00 -9.07 -5.35
N MET A 88 6.04 -9.84 -5.83
CA MET A 88 6.06 -10.43 -7.16
C MET A 88 5.19 -9.56 -8.07
N ILE A 89 5.77 -8.98 -9.12
CA ILE A 89 5.07 -8.12 -10.07
C ILE A 89 5.28 -8.63 -11.50
N PRO A 90 4.37 -8.37 -12.46
CA PRO A 90 4.62 -8.66 -13.87
C PRO A 90 5.90 -7.95 -14.35
N ALA A 91 6.76 -8.65 -15.10
CA ALA A 91 8.02 -8.09 -15.60
C ALA A 91 7.79 -6.92 -16.58
N THR A 92 6.62 -6.87 -17.23
CA THR A 92 6.16 -5.77 -18.08
C THR A 92 5.71 -4.53 -17.30
N GLY A 93 5.70 -4.60 -15.96
CA GLY A 93 4.99 -3.65 -15.10
C GLY A 93 3.51 -4.01 -14.96
N GLY A 94 2.90 -3.55 -13.87
CA GLY A 94 1.52 -3.84 -13.50
C GLY A 94 1.36 -3.96 -11.99
N ASP A 95 0.18 -4.40 -11.56
CA ASP A 95 -0.17 -4.56 -10.16
C ASP A 95 0.62 -5.71 -9.51
N VAL A 96 0.76 -5.64 -8.18
CA VAL A 96 1.41 -6.68 -7.41
C VAL A 96 0.57 -7.96 -7.49
N ALA A 97 1.19 -9.06 -7.91
CA ALA A 97 0.56 -10.37 -7.99
C ALA A 97 0.67 -11.14 -6.67
N TRP A 98 1.71 -10.87 -5.89
CA TRP A 98 1.92 -11.49 -4.58
C TRP A 98 2.81 -10.63 -3.68
N THR A 99 2.55 -10.65 -2.37
CA THR A 99 3.36 -9.97 -1.35
C THR A 99 3.78 -10.97 -0.26
N GLY A 100 5.06 -10.93 0.11
CA GLY A 100 5.62 -11.69 1.21
C GLY A 100 6.32 -10.81 2.23
N SER A 101 6.02 -11.02 3.51
CA SER A 101 6.82 -10.49 4.61
C SER A 101 7.92 -11.49 4.95
N VAL A 102 9.18 -11.07 4.85
CA VAL A 102 10.37 -11.90 5.10
C VAL A 102 11.05 -11.48 6.41
N PHE A 103 11.41 -12.46 7.23
CA PHE A 103 12.19 -12.29 8.46
C PHE A 103 13.40 -13.22 8.42
N VAL A 104 14.60 -12.64 8.37
CA VAL A 104 15.84 -13.42 8.44
C VAL A 104 16.55 -13.21 9.78
N VAL A 105 17.07 -14.29 10.33
CA VAL A 105 17.94 -14.33 11.51
C VAL A 105 19.34 -14.73 11.04
N LEU A 106 20.30 -13.84 11.26
CA LEU A 106 21.69 -13.99 10.85
C LEU A 106 22.52 -14.63 11.97
N GLY A 107 23.54 -15.40 11.60
CA GLY A 107 24.59 -15.82 12.53
C GLY A 107 25.64 -14.73 12.74
N ASP A 108 26.59 -14.98 13.63
CA ASP A 108 27.76 -14.11 13.86
C ASP A 108 28.63 -13.93 12.59
N ASP A 109 28.51 -14.86 11.64
CA ASP A 109 29.14 -14.83 10.32
C ASP A 109 28.40 -13.95 9.30
N GLY A 110 27.24 -13.38 9.67
CA GLY A 110 26.38 -12.59 8.80
C GLY A 110 25.57 -13.42 7.80
N LEU A 111 25.59 -14.76 7.91
CA LEU A 111 24.83 -15.66 7.04
C LEU A 111 23.48 -15.99 7.66
N ILE A 112 22.48 -16.20 6.81
CA ILE A 112 21.12 -16.56 7.21
C ILE A 112 21.13 -17.95 7.84
N ARG A 113 20.72 -18.02 9.11
CA ARG A 113 20.45 -19.25 9.85
C ARG A 113 18.99 -19.65 9.75
N HIS A 114 18.10 -18.67 9.84
CA HIS A 114 16.67 -18.85 9.67
C HIS A 114 16.10 -17.78 8.75
N ASP A 115 15.28 -18.18 7.79
CA ASP A 115 14.50 -17.35 6.90
C ASP A 115 13.05 -17.75 7.02
N TYR A 116 12.19 -16.82 7.43
CA TYR A 116 10.76 -17.02 7.54
C TYR A 116 10.03 -16.14 6.53
N GLN A 117 9.28 -16.76 5.63
CA GLN A 117 8.46 -16.05 4.66
C GLN A 117 6.98 -16.27 4.96
N PHE A 118 6.28 -15.16 5.22
CA PHE A 118 4.85 -15.12 5.44
C PHE A 118 4.19 -14.56 4.18
N ALA A 119 3.37 -15.36 3.51
CA ALA A 119 2.50 -14.85 2.47
C ALA A 119 1.50 -13.88 3.14
N GLU A 120 1.43 -12.65 2.65
CA GLU A 120 0.39 -11.74 3.10
C GLU A 120 -0.92 -12.18 2.43
N ASN A 121 -1.89 -12.61 3.25
CA ASN A 121 -3.23 -12.99 2.78
C ASN A 121 -4.09 -11.78 2.38
N GLY A 122 -3.49 -10.60 2.25
CA GLY A 122 -4.13 -9.42 1.68
C GLY A 122 -4.05 -9.46 0.16
N ASP A 123 -5.10 -9.02 -0.52
CA ASP A 123 -5.02 -8.75 -1.95
C ASP A 123 -3.93 -7.68 -2.14
N PRO A 124 -2.78 -7.99 -2.77
CA PRO A 124 -1.73 -7.00 -2.98
C PRO A 124 -2.24 -5.78 -3.78
N GLY A 125 -3.34 -5.95 -4.51
CA GLY A 125 -4.10 -4.88 -5.16
C GLY A 125 -4.66 -3.85 -4.19
N THR A 126 -5.00 -4.20 -2.94
CA THR A 126 -5.59 -3.25 -1.99
C THR A 126 -4.67 -2.07 -1.70
N ARG A 127 -3.38 -2.34 -1.40
CA ARG A 127 -2.38 -1.27 -1.20
C ARG A 127 -2.21 -0.43 -2.46
N ALA A 128 -2.02 -1.10 -3.60
CA ALA A 128 -1.81 -0.45 -4.88
C ALA A 128 -3.01 0.45 -5.26
N THR A 129 -4.23 -0.04 -5.13
CA THR A 129 -5.48 0.70 -5.37
C THR A 129 -5.62 1.88 -4.41
N ALA A 130 -5.28 1.72 -3.12
CA ALA A 130 -5.32 2.82 -2.16
C ALA A 130 -4.29 3.92 -2.50
N GLU A 131 -3.07 3.56 -2.86
CA GLU A 131 -2.02 4.51 -3.25
C GLU A 131 -2.35 5.20 -4.59
N GLU A 132 -2.87 4.44 -5.55
CA GLU A 132 -3.36 4.95 -6.83
C GLU A 132 -4.54 5.90 -6.64
N PHE A 133 -5.47 5.59 -5.71
CA PHE A 133 -6.55 6.50 -5.33
C PHE A 133 -6.01 7.82 -4.80
N LEU A 134 -5.02 7.80 -3.89
CA LEU A 134 -4.40 9.02 -3.36
C LEU A 134 -3.69 9.81 -4.46
N ARG A 135 -3.01 9.13 -5.39
CA ARG A 135 -2.37 9.78 -6.55
C ARG A 135 -3.39 10.48 -7.45
N ARG A 136 -4.50 9.81 -7.79
CA ARG A 136 -5.59 10.39 -8.59
C ARG A 136 -6.29 11.54 -7.87
N LEU A 137 -6.52 11.41 -6.56
CA LEU A 137 -7.06 12.46 -5.71
C LEU A 137 -6.16 13.70 -5.72
N GLY A 138 -4.84 13.50 -5.65
CA GLY A 138 -3.84 14.54 -5.82
C GLY A 138 -3.89 15.24 -7.18
N GLY A 139 -4.28 14.54 -8.26
CA GLY A 139 -4.50 15.09 -9.59
C GLY A 139 -5.78 15.93 -9.71
N GLY A 140 -6.84 15.55 -9.00
CA GLY A 140 -8.08 16.32 -8.86
C GLY A 140 -9.08 16.18 -10.02
N ASP A 141 -8.91 15.18 -10.90
CA ASP A 141 -9.86 14.84 -11.97
C ASP A 141 -10.95 13.90 -11.42
N PRO A 142 -12.21 14.37 -11.31
CA PRO A 142 -13.28 13.59 -10.69
C PRO A 142 -13.66 12.31 -11.44
N ASP A 143 -13.61 12.33 -12.76
CA ASP A 143 -14.02 11.18 -13.57
C ASP A 143 -12.93 10.11 -13.54
N HIS A 144 -11.66 10.54 -13.63
CA HIS A 144 -10.51 9.66 -13.48
C HIS A 144 -10.42 9.06 -12.06
N ILE A 145 -10.73 9.81 -11.00
CA ILE A 145 -10.80 9.26 -9.64
C ILE A 145 -11.90 8.19 -9.55
N ALA A 146 -13.08 8.45 -10.14
CA ALA A 146 -14.24 7.57 -10.05
C ALA A 146 -14.04 6.22 -10.76
N GLU A 147 -13.15 6.12 -11.75
CA GLU A 147 -12.79 4.84 -12.39
C GLU A 147 -12.32 3.76 -11.40
N LEU A 148 -11.73 4.15 -10.26
CA LEU A 148 -11.31 3.20 -9.22
C LEU A 148 -12.46 2.67 -8.36
N PHE A 149 -13.66 3.22 -8.47
CA PHE A 149 -14.79 2.78 -7.66
C PHE A 149 -15.56 1.68 -8.37
N ALA A 150 -16.10 0.73 -7.60
CA ALA A 150 -17.08 -0.22 -8.10
C ALA A 150 -18.38 0.49 -8.47
N GLU A 151 -19.24 -0.17 -9.26
CA GLU A 151 -20.53 0.42 -9.66
C GLU A 151 -21.43 0.70 -8.45
N GLN A 152 -21.36 -0.16 -7.43
CA GLN A 152 -21.98 0.03 -6.13
C GLN A 152 -20.92 0.22 -5.06
N VAL A 153 -21.13 1.19 -4.17
CA VAL A 153 -20.16 1.61 -3.15
C VAL A 153 -20.88 1.79 -1.81
N ASP A 154 -20.34 1.16 -0.76
CA ASP A 154 -20.68 1.46 0.63
C ASP A 154 -20.03 2.81 1.01
N TRP A 155 -20.81 3.88 0.94
CA TRP A 155 -20.33 5.24 1.11
C TRP A 155 -20.72 5.83 2.47
N GLN A 156 -19.76 6.39 3.19
CA GLN A 156 -19.99 7.11 4.44
C GLN A 156 -19.07 8.31 4.58
N LEU A 157 -19.61 9.41 5.10
CA LEU A 157 -18.83 10.51 5.64
C LEU A 157 -19.26 10.66 7.10
N ASN A 158 -18.32 10.75 8.04
CA ASN A 158 -18.59 10.79 9.48
C ASN A 158 -19.23 12.12 9.92
N TRP A 159 -20.49 12.27 9.55
CA TRP A 159 -21.34 13.42 9.76
C TRP A 159 -22.75 12.94 10.13
N PRO A 160 -23.57 13.78 10.80
CA PRO A 160 -24.95 13.43 11.09
C PRO A 160 -25.74 13.12 9.80
N ASP A 161 -26.69 12.19 9.87
CA ASP A 161 -27.49 11.73 8.72
C ASP A 161 -28.19 12.87 7.95
N GLY A 162 -28.51 13.97 8.65
CA GLY A 162 -29.12 15.18 8.06
C GLY A 162 -28.15 16.06 7.26
N GLY A 163 -26.85 15.74 7.23
CA GLY A 163 -25.79 16.55 6.63
C GLY A 163 -25.57 17.88 7.35
N HIS A 164 -24.87 18.81 6.68
CA HIS A 164 -24.71 20.19 7.14
C HIS A 164 -24.93 21.18 5.98
N PRO A 165 -25.76 22.23 6.13
CA PRO A 165 -26.08 23.15 5.03
C PRO A 165 -24.87 23.82 4.37
N ALA A 166 -23.79 24.04 5.14
CA ALA A 166 -22.55 24.63 4.62
C ALA A 166 -21.68 23.64 3.82
N ALA A 167 -21.96 22.33 3.89
CA ALA A 167 -21.19 21.26 3.29
C ALA A 167 -22.09 20.35 2.43
N PRO A 168 -22.54 20.82 1.25
CA PRO A 168 -23.55 20.12 0.43
C PRO A 168 -23.05 18.80 -0.19
N TRP A 169 -21.75 18.55 -0.17
CA TRP A 169 -21.20 17.26 -0.56
C TRP A 169 -21.48 16.17 0.48
N ILE A 170 -21.96 16.50 1.68
CA ILE A 170 -22.24 15.55 2.75
C ILE A 170 -23.67 15.07 2.62
N ARG A 171 -23.85 14.00 1.84
CA ARG A 171 -25.14 13.39 1.54
C ARG A 171 -24.95 11.90 1.20
N PRO A 172 -25.99 11.08 1.33
CA PRO A 172 -25.95 9.68 0.91
C PRO A 172 -25.53 9.55 -0.55
N ARG A 173 -24.73 8.51 -0.82
CA ARG A 173 -24.30 8.07 -2.15
C ARG A 173 -24.16 6.56 -2.11
N SER A 174 -24.19 5.92 -3.26
CA SER A 174 -23.93 4.49 -3.34
C SER A 174 -23.37 4.04 -4.69
N THR A 175 -23.02 4.96 -5.60
CA THR A 175 -22.60 4.60 -6.96
C THR A 175 -21.33 5.30 -7.40
N ARG A 176 -20.64 4.71 -8.39
CA ARG A 176 -19.50 5.32 -9.09
C ARG A 176 -19.80 6.72 -9.61
N THR A 177 -20.97 6.89 -10.25
CA THR A 177 -21.38 8.19 -10.81
C THR A 177 -21.54 9.24 -9.72
N GLU A 178 -22.08 8.85 -8.57
CA GLU A 178 -22.21 9.74 -7.42
C GLU A 178 -20.86 10.02 -6.72
N ALA A 179 -19.91 9.08 -6.75
CA ALA A 179 -18.55 9.32 -6.31
C ALA A 179 -17.88 10.41 -7.18
N ALA A 180 -18.03 10.35 -8.51
CA ALA A 180 -17.55 11.41 -9.40
C ALA A 180 -18.21 12.77 -9.08
N ASP A 181 -19.53 12.77 -8.81
CA ASP A 181 -20.26 13.97 -8.38
C ASP A 181 -19.75 14.54 -7.04
N HIS A 182 -19.34 13.67 -6.10
CA HIS A 182 -18.73 14.09 -4.85
C HIS A 182 -17.47 14.92 -5.09
N PHE A 183 -16.52 14.40 -5.88
CA PHE A 183 -15.26 15.09 -6.15
C PHE A 183 -15.47 16.36 -6.99
N ARG A 184 -16.42 16.36 -7.94
CA ARG A 184 -16.83 17.59 -8.66
C ARG A 184 -17.38 18.64 -7.69
N THR A 185 -18.21 18.23 -6.73
CA THR A 185 -18.76 19.15 -5.73
C THR A 185 -17.65 19.70 -4.83
N LEU A 186 -16.73 18.87 -4.34
CA LEU A 186 -15.58 19.34 -3.55
C LEU A 186 -14.74 20.37 -4.32
N ASN A 187 -14.44 20.11 -5.61
CA ASN A 187 -13.71 21.03 -6.48
C ASN A 187 -14.47 22.35 -6.74
N ALA A 188 -15.81 22.32 -6.75
CA ALA A 188 -16.61 23.54 -6.89
C ALA A 188 -16.45 24.45 -5.67
N PHE A 189 -16.32 23.90 -4.46
CA PHE A 189 -16.25 24.64 -3.19
C PHE A 189 -14.83 25.02 -2.74
N HIS A 190 -13.80 24.31 -3.19
CA HIS A 190 -12.40 24.53 -2.77
C HIS A 190 -11.50 24.98 -3.92
N VAL A 191 -10.50 25.80 -3.61
CA VAL A 191 -9.50 26.30 -4.57
C VAL A 191 -8.56 25.15 -4.96
N PRO A 192 -8.59 24.64 -6.21
CA PRO A 192 -7.83 23.44 -6.57
C PRO A 192 -6.32 23.58 -6.35
N ASP A 193 -5.74 24.75 -6.65
CA ASP A 193 -4.29 24.99 -6.53
C ASP A 193 -3.80 25.18 -5.09
N ARG A 194 -4.71 25.12 -4.11
CA ARG A 194 -4.40 25.25 -2.66
C ARG A 194 -4.90 24.04 -1.87
N ARG A 195 -4.93 22.88 -2.53
CA ARG A 195 -5.13 21.57 -1.90
C ARG A 195 -3.78 21.01 -1.42
N GLY A 196 -3.79 20.28 -0.32
CA GLY A 196 -2.60 19.64 0.23
C GLY A 196 -2.94 18.57 1.27
N GLY A 197 -1.92 18.12 1.98
CA GLY A 197 -1.99 17.11 3.02
C GLY A 197 -0.60 16.55 3.32
N SER A 198 -0.35 16.06 4.54
CA SER A 198 0.87 15.34 4.84
C SER A 198 1.00 14.06 4.01
N ALA A 199 2.23 13.52 3.95
CA ALA A 199 2.45 12.15 3.49
C ALA A 199 1.51 11.22 4.27
N SER A 200 0.59 10.58 3.55
CA SER A 200 -0.42 9.73 4.15
C SER A 200 0.18 8.35 4.47
N ARG A 201 -0.21 7.76 5.59
CA ARG A 201 0.18 6.39 5.96
C ARG A 201 -0.93 5.42 5.57
N VAL A 202 -0.61 4.45 4.71
CA VAL A 202 -1.55 3.41 4.27
C VAL A 202 -1.29 2.12 5.06
N LEU A 203 -2.29 1.70 5.84
CA LEU A 203 -2.34 0.43 6.55
C LEU A 203 -3.28 -0.50 5.80
N VAL A 204 -2.88 -1.76 5.59
CA VAL A 204 -3.66 -2.75 4.83
C VAL A 204 -3.82 -4.01 5.66
N ASP A 205 -5.03 -4.56 5.66
CA ASP A 205 -5.38 -5.85 6.24
C ASP A 205 -6.43 -6.52 5.34
N GLY A 206 -6.05 -7.57 4.62
CA GLY A 206 -6.97 -8.22 3.69
C GLY A 206 -7.34 -7.30 2.51
N THR A 207 -8.65 -7.14 2.31
CA THR A 207 -9.27 -6.21 1.37
C THR A 207 -9.51 -4.82 1.96
N ASP A 208 -9.30 -4.63 3.27
CA ASP A 208 -9.49 -3.36 3.94
C ASP A 208 -8.18 -2.55 3.96
N ALA A 209 -8.30 -1.25 3.74
CA ALA A 209 -7.22 -0.29 3.95
C ALA A 209 -7.68 0.89 4.79
N VAL A 210 -6.76 1.42 5.61
CA VAL A 210 -6.93 2.69 6.31
C VAL A 210 -5.81 3.64 5.91
N VAL A 211 -6.19 4.80 5.40
CA VAL A 211 -5.29 5.91 5.10
C VAL A 211 -5.38 6.92 6.24
N LEU A 212 -4.26 7.20 6.89
CA LEU A 212 -4.14 8.21 7.95
C LEU A 212 -3.37 9.42 7.41
N GLY A 213 -3.90 10.63 7.62
CA GLY A 213 -3.24 11.87 7.22
C GLY A 213 -4.05 13.11 7.59
N ASP A 214 -3.77 14.21 6.90
CA ASP A 214 -4.59 15.42 6.97
C ASP A 214 -5.07 15.88 5.59
N ILE A 215 -6.24 16.48 5.57
CA ILE A 215 -6.85 17.14 4.42
C ILE A 215 -6.57 18.64 4.56
N GLN A 216 -5.89 19.23 3.57
CA GLN A 216 -5.70 20.68 3.50
C GLN A 216 -6.46 21.24 2.32
N GLN A 217 -7.29 22.24 2.59
CA GLN A 217 -8.11 22.88 1.57
C GLN A 217 -8.24 24.38 1.84
N THR A 218 -8.62 25.13 0.80
CA THR A 218 -9.02 26.54 0.92
C THR A 218 -10.42 26.73 0.36
N VAL A 219 -11.33 27.24 1.18
CA VAL A 219 -12.72 27.48 0.79
C VAL A 219 -12.79 28.69 -0.16
N LYS A 220 -13.40 28.55 -1.34
CA LYS A 220 -13.50 29.65 -2.31
C LYS A 220 -14.30 30.85 -1.81
N ALA A 221 -15.42 30.59 -1.14
CA ALA A 221 -16.36 31.64 -0.72
C ALA A 221 -15.79 32.53 0.39
N THR A 222 -15.05 31.96 1.33
CA THR A 222 -14.51 32.67 2.50
C THR A 222 -13.03 33.01 2.37
N GLY A 223 -12.30 32.32 1.49
CA GLY A 223 -10.85 32.38 1.39
C GLY A 223 -10.10 31.74 2.56
N ARG A 224 -10.81 31.14 3.54
CA ARG A 224 -10.20 30.49 4.70
C ARG A 224 -9.59 29.15 4.31
N ALA A 225 -8.34 28.93 4.73
CA ALA A 225 -7.69 27.63 4.68
C ALA A 225 -8.02 26.83 5.94
N TYR A 226 -8.07 25.52 5.81
CA TYR A 226 -8.18 24.60 6.95
C TYR A 226 -7.32 23.36 6.75
N THR A 227 -7.03 22.71 7.87
CA THR A 227 -6.36 21.41 7.94
C THR A 227 -7.17 20.51 8.85
N ALA A 228 -7.72 19.43 8.32
CA ALA A 228 -8.52 18.47 9.08
C ALA A 228 -7.79 17.13 9.15
N LEU A 229 -7.55 16.61 10.36
CA LEU A 229 -7.08 15.23 10.52
C LEU A 229 -8.12 14.26 9.95
N CYS A 230 -7.66 13.24 9.24
CA CYS A 230 -8.51 12.31 8.53
C CYS A 230 -8.04 10.85 8.69
N ALA A 231 -9.00 9.96 8.89
CA ALA A 231 -8.87 8.55 8.58
C ALA A 231 -9.85 8.20 7.46
N LEU A 232 -9.33 7.69 6.34
CA LEU A 232 -10.14 7.16 5.24
C LEU A 232 -10.07 5.64 5.29
N ARG A 233 -11.21 4.98 5.46
CA ARG A 233 -11.34 3.54 5.32
C ARG A 233 -11.82 3.19 3.92
N LEU A 234 -11.09 2.27 3.29
CA LEU A 234 -11.41 1.69 2.00
C LEU A 234 -11.60 0.17 2.16
N THR A 235 -12.48 -0.40 1.35
CA THR A 235 -12.47 -1.84 1.05
C THR A 235 -12.30 -1.97 -0.46
N VAL A 236 -11.39 -2.85 -0.89
CA VAL A 236 -11.02 -3.07 -2.28
C VAL A 236 -11.32 -4.53 -2.63
N GLU A 237 -12.09 -4.73 -3.70
CA GLU A 237 -12.41 -6.04 -4.24
C GLU A 237 -12.19 -5.99 -5.75
N ASP A 238 -11.49 -6.98 -6.30
CA ASP A 238 -11.16 -7.06 -7.73
C ASP A 238 -10.52 -5.76 -8.28
N GLY A 239 -9.65 -5.13 -7.48
CA GLY A 239 -8.97 -3.88 -7.81
C GLY A 239 -9.84 -2.61 -7.74
N LEU A 240 -11.12 -2.72 -7.35
CA LEU A 240 -12.08 -1.62 -7.27
C LEU A 240 -12.47 -1.31 -5.82
N ILE A 241 -12.65 -0.03 -5.52
CA ILE A 241 -13.13 0.46 -4.22
C ILE A 241 -14.62 0.18 -4.10
N THR A 242 -14.98 -0.73 -3.20
CA THR A 242 -16.37 -1.09 -2.85
C THR A 242 -16.85 -0.42 -1.57
N ARG A 243 -15.94 0.11 -0.74
CA ARG A 243 -16.27 0.94 0.44
C ARG A 243 -15.42 2.21 0.47
N TYR A 244 -16.06 3.32 0.81
CA TYR A 244 -15.42 4.62 1.00
C TYR A 244 -16.00 5.33 2.22
N HIS A 245 -15.28 5.27 3.35
CA HIS A 245 -15.72 5.85 4.62
C HIS A 245 -14.70 6.88 5.12
N VAL A 246 -15.09 8.15 5.21
CA VAL A 246 -14.22 9.25 5.68
C VAL A 246 -14.56 9.66 7.11
N TYR A 247 -13.56 9.65 7.98
CA TYR A 247 -13.64 10.18 9.34
C TYR A 247 -12.70 11.39 9.45
N GLU A 248 -13.25 12.60 9.46
CA GLU A 248 -12.48 13.85 9.50
C GLU A 248 -12.87 14.74 10.67
N ASP A 249 -12.01 15.71 10.99
CA ASP A 249 -12.34 16.83 11.89
C ASP A 249 -13.38 17.77 11.25
N SER A 250 -14.64 17.34 11.36
CA SER A 250 -15.82 18.01 10.83
C SER A 250 -16.03 19.42 11.39
N LEU A 251 -15.60 19.68 12.62
CA LEU A 251 -15.72 21.00 13.24
C LEU A 251 -14.84 22.02 12.50
N THR A 252 -13.57 21.69 12.30
CA THR A 252 -12.61 22.54 11.58
C THR A 252 -13.09 22.85 10.15
N VAL A 253 -13.68 21.87 9.46
CA VAL A 253 -14.26 22.05 8.12
C VAL A 253 -15.40 23.08 8.15
N VAL A 254 -16.33 22.97 9.10
CA VAL A 254 -17.48 23.88 9.19
C VAL A 254 -17.10 25.30 9.59
N GLU A 255 -16.13 25.48 10.49
CA GLU A 255 -15.65 26.82 10.85
C GLU A 255 -15.06 27.57 9.65
N ALA A 256 -14.33 26.86 8.79
CA ALA A 256 -13.76 27.42 7.57
C ALA A 256 -14.83 27.77 6.53
N LEU A 257 -15.85 26.92 6.39
CA LEU A 257 -16.97 27.13 5.45
C LEU A 257 -17.89 28.25 5.87
N THR A 258 -18.17 28.37 7.17
CA THR A 258 -19.09 29.38 7.71
C THR A 258 -18.42 30.71 8.00
N GLY A 259 -17.09 30.74 8.07
CA GLY A 259 -16.33 31.93 8.45
C GLY A 259 -16.53 32.33 9.91
N ARG A 260 -17.03 31.43 10.75
CA ARG A 260 -17.25 31.62 12.18
C ARG A 260 -16.54 30.52 12.93
N ASP A 261 -15.85 30.89 13.99
CA ASP A 261 -15.26 29.92 14.89
C ASP A 261 -16.41 29.45 15.81
N ALA A 262 -16.51 28.16 16.11
CA ALA A 262 -17.52 27.67 17.03
C ALA A 262 -17.23 28.25 18.42
N ASP A 263 -18.27 28.68 19.14
CA ASP A 263 -18.13 29.15 20.53
C ASP A 263 -17.52 28.00 21.35
N ARG A 264 -16.27 28.18 21.78
CA ARG A 264 -15.53 27.23 22.64
C ARG A 264 -15.96 27.32 24.09
#